data_AF-A0A956KN31-F1
#
_entry.id   AF-A0A956KN31-F1
#
_cell.length_a   1.000
_cell.length_b   1.000
_cell.length_c   1.000
_cell.angle_alpha   90.00
_cell.angle_beta   90.00
_cell.angle_gamma   90.00
#
_symmetry.space_group_name_H-M   'P 1'
#
loop_
_entity.id
_entity.type
_entity.pdbx_description
1 polymer ?
#
loop_
_entity_poly.entity_id
_entity_poly.type
_entity_poly.pdbx_seq_one_letter_code
_entity_poly.pdbx_strand_id
1 'polypeptide(L)'
;GLFPTSRMVPEYAEVAFALEPGQVSEPVRSEKGYYVIKSFGRYEAGPLPFEAVRADLVRQLQGEIFKRGKEQLRKELEERFTIESQVLDDITAYDAARKGGPRP
;
A
#
# COMPACT_ATOMS: atom_id res chain seq x y z
N GLY A 1 -9.66 -5.71 -5.65
CA GLY A 1 -9.77 -4.32 -6.13
C GLY A 1 -9.48 -4.32 -7.62
N LEU A 2 -9.78 -3.22 -8.30
CA LEU A 2 -9.48 -3.07 -9.72
C LEU A 2 -8.02 -2.62 -9.90
N PHE A 3 -7.28 -3.24 -10.82
CA PHE A 3 -5.86 -2.94 -11.02
C PHE A 3 -5.53 -2.84 -12.52
N PRO A 4 -4.72 -1.84 -12.93
CA PRO A 4 -4.18 -1.80 -14.27
C PRO A 4 -2.97 -2.74 -14.39
N THR A 5 -2.72 -3.22 -15.61
CA THR A 5 -1.59 -4.11 -15.95
C THR A 5 -0.24 -3.56 -15.49
N SER A 6 -0.06 -2.23 -15.54
CA SER A 6 1.18 -1.54 -15.18
C SER A 6 1.51 -1.57 -13.68
N ARG A 7 0.56 -1.92 -12.81
CA ARG A 7 0.74 -1.90 -11.36
C ARG A 7 1.11 -3.27 -10.78
N MET A 8 1.23 -4.29 -11.63
CA MET A 8 1.52 -5.67 -11.21
C MET A 8 2.75 -6.20 -11.93
N VAL A 9 3.36 -7.23 -11.34
CA VAL A 9 4.50 -7.92 -11.92
C VAL A 9 4.06 -8.55 -13.25
N PRO A 10 4.86 -8.49 -14.33
CA PRO A 10 4.44 -8.95 -15.65
C PRO A 10 3.85 -10.36 -15.64
N GLU A 11 4.47 -11.30 -14.91
CA GLU A 11 3.98 -12.68 -14.84
C GLU A 11 2.60 -12.79 -14.17
N TYR A 12 2.33 -11.94 -13.18
CA TYR A 12 1.02 -11.89 -12.53
C TYR A 12 -0.03 -11.31 -13.48
N ALA A 13 0.31 -10.20 -14.14
CA ALA A 13 -0.62 -9.53 -15.04
C ALA A 13 -1.02 -10.44 -16.20
N GLU A 14 -0.06 -11.10 -16.84
CA GLU A 14 -0.34 -12.04 -17.94
C GLU A 14 -1.33 -13.13 -17.54
N VAL A 15 -1.13 -13.77 -16.39
CA VAL A 15 -2.06 -14.80 -15.89
C VAL A 15 -3.42 -14.18 -15.54
N ALA A 16 -3.46 -13.04 -14.84
CA ALA A 16 -4.71 -12.41 -14.43
C ALA A 16 -5.59 -11.98 -15.62
N PHE A 17 -4.97 -11.51 -16.71
CA PHE A 17 -5.66 -11.07 -17.93
C PHE A 17 -6.00 -12.23 -18.89
N ALA A 18 -5.31 -13.37 -18.78
CA ALA A 18 -5.61 -14.58 -19.54
C ALA A 18 -6.81 -15.37 -18.96
N LEU A 19 -7.16 -15.17 -17.69
CA LEU A 19 -8.30 -15.85 -17.05
C LEU A 19 -9.64 -15.28 -17.51
N GLU A 20 -10.59 -16.17 -17.75
CA GLU A 20 -11.97 -15.77 -17.97
C GLU A 20 -12.62 -15.24 -16.67
N PRO A 21 -13.59 -14.30 -16.75
CA PRO A 21 -14.32 -13.82 -15.58
C PRO A 21 -14.94 -14.98 -14.77
N GLY A 22 -14.58 -15.07 -13.49
CA GLY A 22 -15.02 -16.14 -12.58
C GLY A 22 -14.00 -17.26 -12.39
N GLN A 23 -12.99 -17.36 -13.24
CA GLN A 23 -11.98 -18.40 -13.19
C GLN A 23 -10.90 -18.12 -12.12
N VAL A 24 -10.36 -19.20 -11.56
CA VAL A 24 -9.23 -19.18 -10.61
C VAL A 24 -8.00 -19.75 -11.31
N SER A 25 -6.84 -19.09 -11.17
CA SER A 25 -5.57 -19.57 -11.70
C SER A 25 -4.98 -20.68 -10.84
N GLU A 26 -4.06 -21.42 -11.44
CA GLU A 26 -3.08 -22.19 -10.67
C GLU A 26 -2.16 -21.24 -9.87
N PRO A 27 -1.48 -21.74 -8.82
CA PRO A 27 -0.54 -20.95 -8.03
C PRO A 27 0.60 -20.38 -8.89
N VAL A 28 0.63 -19.07 -9.04
CA VAL A 28 1.68 -18.35 -9.77
C VAL A 28 2.86 -18.10 -8.83
N ARG A 29 4.05 -18.55 -9.21
CA ARG A 29 5.29 -18.29 -8.47
C ARG A 29 5.85 -16.94 -8.88
N SER A 30 6.25 -16.14 -7.89
CA SER A 30 6.92 -14.84 -8.06
C SER A 30 8.07 -14.73 -7.04
N GLU A 31 8.95 -13.74 -7.21
CA GLU A 31 10.10 -13.51 -6.31
C GLU A 31 9.71 -13.35 -4.84
N LYS A 32 8.49 -12.88 -4.57
CA LYS A 32 7.96 -12.64 -3.22
C LYS A 32 7.13 -13.80 -2.66
N GLY A 33 6.91 -14.87 -3.41
CA GLY A 33 6.14 -16.04 -2.96
C GLY A 33 5.18 -16.60 -4.02
N TYR A 34 4.10 -17.23 -3.56
CA TYR A 34 3.06 -17.80 -4.42
C TYR A 34 1.77 -16.99 -4.34
N TYR A 35 1.13 -16.76 -5.48
CA TYR A 35 -0.12 -16.03 -5.61
C TYR A 35 -1.18 -16.89 -6.29
N VAL A 36 -2.41 -16.87 -5.77
CA VAL A 36 -3.58 -17.46 -6.44
C VAL A 36 -4.48 -16.33 -6.89
N ILE A 37 -4.84 -16.32 -8.18
CA ILE A 37 -5.55 -15.23 -8.81
C ILE A 37 -6.97 -15.68 -9.12
N LYS A 38 -7.97 -14.90 -8.73
CA LYS A 38 -9.35 -15.08 -9.17
C LYS A 38 -9.80 -13.88 -9.98
N SER A 39 -10.21 -14.12 -11.22
CA SER A 39 -10.77 -13.07 -12.07
C SER A 39 -12.23 -12.85 -11.66
N PHE A 40 -12.58 -11.61 -11.33
CA PHE A 40 -13.96 -11.21 -11.05
C PHE A 40 -14.62 -10.53 -12.25
N GLY A 41 -13.83 -10.17 -13.27
CA GLY A 41 -14.27 -9.40 -14.43
C GLY A 41 -13.12 -8.58 -15.02
N ARG A 42 -13.33 -8.08 -16.24
CA ARG A 42 -12.38 -7.22 -16.96
C ARG A 42 -13.10 -5.98 -17.45
N TYR A 43 -12.40 -4.85 -17.43
CA TYR A 43 -12.81 -3.63 -18.10
C TYR A 43 -11.88 -3.37 -19.29
N GLU A 44 -12.45 -2.87 -20.38
CA GLU A 44 -11.67 -2.42 -21.54
C GLU A 44 -10.76 -1.24 -21.17
N ALA A 45 -9.67 -1.07 -21.93
CA ALA A 45 -8.76 0.05 -21.74
C ALA A 45 -9.49 1.37 -22.04
N GLY A 46 -9.64 2.23 -21.02
CA GLY A 46 -10.37 3.48 -21.17
C GLY A 46 -10.82 4.09 -19.84
N PRO A 47 -11.60 5.17 -19.88
CA PRO A 47 -12.18 5.76 -18.68
C PRO A 47 -13.14 4.76 -18.02
N LEU A 48 -12.82 4.39 -16.78
CA LEU A 48 -13.68 3.55 -15.98
C LEU A 48 -14.92 4.32 -15.52
N PRO A 49 -16.10 3.69 -15.45
CA PRO A 49 -17.28 4.34 -14.90
C PRO A 49 -17.05 4.64 -13.42
N PHE A 50 -17.62 5.75 -12.94
CA PHE A 50 -17.50 6.18 -11.54
C PHE A 50 -17.83 5.06 -10.56
N GLU A 51 -18.89 4.30 -10.82
CA GLU A 51 -19.33 3.17 -9.97
C GLU A 51 -18.25 2.09 -9.79
N ALA A 52 -17.44 1.81 -10.84
CA ALA A 52 -16.38 0.79 -10.75
C ALA A 52 -15.23 1.23 -9.84
N VAL A 53 -14.97 2.53 -9.72
CA VAL A 53 -13.87 3.10 -8.91
C VAL A 53 -14.33 3.69 -7.59
N ARG A 54 -15.64 3.86 -7.39
CA ARG A 54 -16.23 4.53 -6.22
C ARG A 54 -15.72 3.95 -4.90
N ALA A 55 -15.74 2.63 -4.76
CA ALA A 55 -15.33 1.96 -3.53
C ALA A 55 -13.84 2.20 -3.20
N ASP A 56 -12.98 2.16 -4.21
CA ASP A 56 -11.55 2.40 -4.05
C ASP A 56 -11.26 3.88 -3.76
N LEU A 57 -11.98 4.80 -4.40
CA LEU A 57 -11.85 6.24 -4.17
C LEU A 57 -12.29 6.62 -2.75
N VAL A 58 -13.41 6.09 -2.26
CA VAL A 58 -13.87 6.30 -0.87
C VAL A 58 -12.81 5.85 0.13
N ARG A 59 -12.23 4.66 -0.09
CA ARG A 59 -11.16 4.11 0.77
C ARG A 59 -9.93 5.01 0.77
N GLN A 60 -9.54 5.54 -0.39
CA GLN A 60 -8.41 6.47 -0.52
C GLN A 60 -8.68 7.76 0.26
N LEU A 61 -9.84 8.39 0.05
CA LEU A 61 -10.21 9.62 0.74
C LEU A 61 -10.29 9.44 2.26
N GLN A 62 -10.83 8.32 2.74
CA GLN A 62 -10.85 7.99 4.17
C GLN A 62 -9.44 7.88 4.74
N GLY A 63 -8.53 7.22 4.01
CA GLY A 63 -7.12 7.12 4.40
C GLY A 63 -6.43 8.48 4.47
N GLU A 64 -6.70 9.36 3.51
CA GLU A 64 -6.16 10.72 3.50
C GLU A 64 -6.68 11.56 4.67
N ILE A 65 -7.99 11.51 4.95
CA ILE A 65 -8.61 12.22 6.07
C ILE A 65 -8.00 11.73 7.39
N PHE A 66 -7.89 10.41 7.56
CA PHE A 66 -7.31 9.82 8.75
C PHE A 66 -5.85 10.23 8.94
N LYS A 67 -5.05 10.20 7.87
CA LYS A 67 -3.64 10.62 7.89
C LYS A 67 -3.51 12.09 8.30
N ARG A 68 -4.30 12.99 7.70
CA ARG A 68 -4.30 14.41 8.03
C ARG A 68 -4.71 14.65 9.48
N GLY A 69 -5.77 14.00 9.94
CA GLY A 69 -6.22 14.11 11.33
C GLY A 69 -5.16 13.63 12.31
N LYS A 70 -4.49 12.51 12.00
CA LYS A 70 -3.37 12.00 12.81
C LYS A 70 -2.19 12.98 12.84
N GLU A 71 -1.82 13.57 11.71
CA GLU A 71 -0.74 14.55 11.62
C GLU A 71 -1.05 15.83 12.40
N GLN A 72 -2.29 16.32 12.31
CA GLN A 72 -2.76 17.48 13.09
C GLN A 72 -2.72 17.20 14.58
N LEU A 73 -3.30 16.07 15.01
CA LEU A 73 -3.27 15.67 16.42
C LEU A 73 -1.84 15.50 16.92
N ARG A 74 -0.94 14.94 16.11
CA ARG A 74 0.47 14.80 16.47
C ARG A 74 1.12 16.16 16.73
N LYS A 75 0.91 17.14 15.84
CA LYS A 75 1.44 18.50 16.01
C LYS A 75 0.89 19.17 17.26
N GLU A 76 -0.42 19.08 17.49
CA GLU A 76 -1.06 19.65 18.68
C GLU A 76 -0.49 19.05 19.98
N LEU A 77 -0.22 17.74 19.99
CA LEU A 77 0.39 17.09 21.14
C LEU A 77 1.87 17.47 21.32
N GLU A 78 2.63 17.59 20.23
CA GLU A 78 4.03 18.06 20.24
C GLU A 78 4.17 19.50 20.75
N GLU A 79 3.20 20.38 20.44
CA GLU A 79 3.19 21.77 20.91
C GLU A 79 2.74 21.91 22.38
N ARG A 80 1.80 21.07 22.82
CA ARG A 80 1.21 21.17 24.17
C ARG A 80 1.98 20.40 25.23
N PHE A 81 2.74 19.39 24.85
CA PHE A 81 3.43 18.51 25.78
C PHE A 81 4.91 18.39 25.41
N THR A 82 5.79 18.74 26.34
CA THR A 82 7.20 18.36 26.26
C THR A 82 7.30 16.87 26.52
N ILE A 83 7.63 16.10 25.48
CA ILE A 83 7.84 14.65 25.61
C ILE A 83 9.22 14.44 26.22
N GLU A 84 9.29 14.29 27.55
CA GLU A 84 10.46 13.75 28.23
C GLU A 84 10.33 12.22 28.25
N SER A 85 11.07 11.53 27.38
CA SER A 85 11.08 10.07 27.31
C SER A 85 12.51 9.57 27.11
N GLN A 86 13.07 9.04 28.20
CA GLN A 86 14.41 8.47 28.25
C GLN A 86 14.62 7.35 27.20
N VAL A 87 13.53 6.65 26.85
CA VAL A 87 13.54 5.59 25.82
C VAL A 87 13.59 6.17 24.40
N LEU A 88 12.99 7.35 24.16
CA LEU A 88 13.07 8.01 22.85
C LEU A 88 14.49 8.56 22.59
N ASP A 89 15.15 9.05 23.63
CA ASP A 89 16.54 9.53 23.57
C ASP A 89 17.49 8.38 23.23
N ASP A 90 17.29 7.21 23.84
CA ASP A 90 18.09 6.02 23.56
C ASP A 90 17.89 5.46 22.14
N ILE A 91 16.64 5.44 21.63
CA ILE A 91 16.33 4.97 20.27
C ILE A 91 16.87 5.96 19.21
N THR A 92 16.71 7.27 19.44
CA THR A 92 17.23 8.28 18.51
C THR A 92 18.76 8.32 18.50
N ALA A 93 19.41 8.12 19.65
CA ALA A 93 20.86 7.95 19.74
C ALA A 93 21.34 6.67 19.02
N TYR A 94 20.61 5.56 19.14
CA TYR A 94 20.90 4.31 18.44
C TYR A 94 20.81 4.43 16.91
N ASP A 95 19.74 5.06 16.40
CA ASP A 95 19.54 5.26 14.96
C ASP A 95 20.55 6.27 14.36
N ALA A 96 20.94 7.29 15.13
CA ALA A 96 21.98 8.24 14.73
C ALA A 96 23.36 7.58 14.62
N ALA A 97 23.71 6.69 15.57
CA ALA A 97 24.99 5.96 15.55
C ALA A 97 25.12 5.03 14.32
N ARG A 98 24.00 4.49 13.81
CA ARG A 98 24.02 3.57 12.65
C ARG A 98 24.11 4.28 11.29
N LYS A 99 23.67 5.54 11.18
CA LYS A 99 23.77 6.33 9.94
C LYS A 99 25.19 6.84 9.63
N GLY A 100 26.13 6.74 10.58
CA GLY A 100 27.53 7.16 10.41
C GLY A 100 28.55 6.04 10.22
N GLY A 101 28.17 4.76 10.33
CA GLY A 101 29.08 3.62 10.18
C GLY A 101 29.08 3.02 8.77
N PRO A 102 30.21 2.47 8.27
CA PRO A 102 30.23 1.81 6.97
C PRO A 102 29.26 0.61 6.99
N ARG A 103 28.37 0.54 5.99
CA ARG A 103 27.50 -0.64 5.82
C ARG A 103 28.40 -1.85 5.46
N PRO A 104 28.22 -3.00 6.12
CA PRO A 104 28.84 -4.25 5.67
C PRO A 104 28.31 -4.67 4.29
#